data_AF-A0A3N4LLE3-F1
#
_entry.id   AF-A0A3N4LLE3-F1
#
_cell.length_a   1.000
_cell.length_b   1.000
_cell.length_c   1.000
_cell.angle_alpha   90.00
_cell.angle_beta   90.00
_cell.angle_gamma   90.00
#
_symmetry.space_group_name_H-M   'P 1'
#
loop_
_entity.id
_entity.type
_entity.pdbx_description
1 polymer ?
#
loop_
_entity_poly.entity_id
_entity_poly.type
_entity_poly.pdbx_seq_one_letter_code
_entity_poly.pdbx_strand_id
1 'polypeptide(L)'
;IKTKFPVARIKRIMQADEDVGKVAQVTPVIVSKALELFMIALCEKASQQARSRNSKRITASHLKQAVMADEQFDFLEDIMAKVPDVSLP
;
A
#
# COMPACT_ATOMS: atom_id res chain seq x y z
N ILE A 1 22.89 -2.35 5.58
CA ILE A 1 21.64 -2.58 4.81
C ILE A 1 21.23 -1.24 4.19
N LYS A 2 21.16 -1.14 2.86
CA LYS A 2 20.72 0.09 2.18
C LYS A 2 19.19 0.06 2.09
N THR A 3 18.51 1.01 2.74
CA THR A 3 17.05 1.11 2.69
C THR A 3 16.60 1.96 1.51
N LYS A 4 15.45 1.62 0.92
CA LYS A 4 14.85 2.40 -0.18
C LYS A 4 14.11 3.65 0.33
N PHE A 5 13.64 3.59 1.57
CA PHE A 5 12.87 4.66 2.20
C PHE A 5 13.64 5.29 3.36
N PRO A 6 13.40 6.57 3.68
CA PRO A 6 14.03 7.23 4.82
C PRO A 6 13.58 6.60 6.15
N VAL A 7 14.50 5.94 6.84
CA VAL A 7 14.28 5.26 8.13
C VAL A 7 13.65 6.21 9.16
N ALA A 8 14.12 7.46 9.22
CA ALA A 8 13.59 8.46 10.13
C ALA A 8 12.11 8.82 9.86
N ARG A 9 11.67 8.80 8.59
CA ARG A 9 10.27 9.06 8.23
C ARG A 9 9.38 7.90 8.62
N ILE A 10 9.84 6.65 8.40
CA ILE A 10 9.14 5.45 8.83
C ILE A 10 8.95 5.46 10.35
N LYS A 11 10.04 5.73 11.10
CA LYS A 11 9.97 5.83 12.57
C LYS A 11 8.94 6.86 13.04
N ARG A 12 8.90 8.05 12.42
CA ARG A 12 7.91 9.09 12.76
C ARG A 12 6.47 8.66 12.49
N ILE A 13 6.21 7.91 11.41
CA ILE A 13 4.88 7.40 11.11
C ILE A 13 4.48 6.31 12.11
N MET A 14 5.40 5.40 12.45
CA MET A 14 5.15 4.38 13.48
C MET A 14 4.82 4.99 14.85
N GLN A 15 5.51 6.06 15.23
CA GLN A 15 5.30 6.78 16.49
C GLN A 15 4.23 7.89 16.39
N ALA A 16 3.47 7.95 15.30
CA ALA A 16 2.27 8.78 15.24
C ALA A 16 1.10 8.12 15.97
N ASP A 17 1.20 6.82 16.20
CA ASP A 17 0.35 6.07 17.10
C ASP A 17 0.87 6.26 18.54
N GLU A 18 0.02 6.80 19.43
CA GLU A 18 0.38 7.15 20.80
C GLU A 18 0.68 5.91 21.66
N ASP A 19 0.16 4.74 21.28
CA ASP A 19 0.43 3.47 21.96
C ASP A 19 1.82 2.90 21.60
N VAL A 20 2.48 3.45 20.57
CA VAL A 20 3.82 3.04 20.14
C VAL A 20 4.91 3.84 20.86
N GLY A 21 5.47 3.24 21.91
CA GLY A 21 6.58 3.80 22.69
C GLY A 21 7.95 3.76 21.97
N LYS A 22 8.96 3.21 22.66
CA LYS A 22 10.32 3.14 22.12
C LYS A 22 10.43 2.07 21.03
N VAL A 23 10.87 2.47 19.84
CA VAL A 23 11.11 1.57 18.70
C VAL A 23 12.60 1.24 18.59
N ALA A 24 12.94 -0.05 18.49
CA ALA A 24 14.31 -0.51 18.26
C ALA A 24 14.84 -0.03 16.89
N GLN A 25 16.14 0.25 16.79
CA GLN A 25 16.74 0.81 15.57
C GLN A 25 16.56 -0.09 14.33
N VAL A 26 16.50 -1.41 14.52
CA VAL A 26 16.32 -2.37 13.43
C VAL A 26 14.90 -2.38 12.87
N THR A 27 13.89 -2.05 13.68
CA THR A 27 12.48 -2.18 13.29
C THR A 27 12.11 -1.32 12.08
N PRO A 28 12.42 -0.01 12.02
CA PRO A 28 12.09 0.80 10.85
C PRO A 28 12.87 0.39 9.58
N VAL A 29 14.04 -0.25 9.73
CA VAL A 29 14.82 -0.80 8.61
C VAL A 29 14.11 -2.00 7.99
N ILE A 30 13.56 -2.90 8.82
CA ILE A 30 12.78 -4.05 8.34
C ILE A 30 11.45 -3.58 7.73
N VAL A 31 10.77 -2.63 8.37
CA VAL A 31 9.55 -2.01 7.83
C VAL A 31 9.82 -1.35 6.48
N SER A 32 10.99 -0.73 6.26
CA SER A 32 11.37 -0.22 4.94
C SER A 32 11.41 -1.32 3.88
N LYS A 33 11.82 -2.55 4.22
CA LYS A 33 11.86 -3.66 3.27
C LYS A 33 10.47 -4.24 3.04
N ALA A 34 9.68 -4.38 4.10
CA ALA A 34 8.28 -4.80 3.99
C ALA A 34 7.48 -3.82 3.13
N LEU A 35 7.67 -2.50 3.30
CA LEU A 35 7.02 -1.47 2.50
C LEU A 35 7.40 -1.57 1.02
N GLU A 36 8.67 -1.88 0.70
CA GLU A 36 9.10 -2.12 -0.69
C GLU A 36 8.34 -3.30 -1.31
N LEU A 37 8.27 -4.43 -0.61
CA LEU A 37 7.56 -5.62 -1.08
C LEU A 37 6.04 -5.38 -1.18
N PHE A 38 5.46 -4.67 -0.22
CA PHE A 38 4.06 -4.29 -0.23
C PHE A 38 3.72 -3.41 -1.45
N MET A 39 4.54 -2.39 -1.75
CA MET A 39 4.32 -1.54 -2.92
C MET A 39 4.39 -2.32 -4.23
N ILE A 40 5.33 -3.27 -4.35
CA ILE A 40 5.44 -4.14 -5.51
C ILE A 40 4.16 -4.98 -5.66
N ALA A 41 3.76 -5.69 -4.60
CA ALA A 41 2.58 -6.55 -4.63
C ALA A 41 1.30 -5.78 -4.99
N LEU A 42 1.07 -4.62 -4.36
CA LEU A 42 -0.10 -3.79 -4.64
C LEU A 42 -0.10 -3.27 -6.08
N CYS A 43 1.07 -2.81 -6.58
CA CYS A 43 1.18 -2.31 -7.95
C CYS A 43 1.01 -3.43 -8.98
N GLU A 44 1.50 -4.63 -8.73
CA GLU A 44 1.32 -5.78 -9.61
C GLU A 44 -0.15 -6.19 -9.69
N LYS A 45 -0.85 -6.28 -8.55
CA LYS A 45 -2.28 -6.61 -8.50
C LYS A 45 -3.13 -5.53 -9.19
N ALA A 46 -2.84 -4.25 -8.94
CA ALA A 46 -3.50 -3.15 -9.65
C ALA A 46 -3.18 -3.14 -11.16
N SER A 47 -1.96 -3.54 -11.56
CA SER A 47 -1.59 -3.70 -12.97
C SER A 47 -2.39 -4.84 -13.62
N GLN A 48 -2.62 -5.95 -12.93
CA GLN A 48 -3.47 -7.05 -13.41
C GLN A 48 -4.91 -6.58 -13.65
N GLN A 49 -5.49 -5.82 -12.72
CA GLN A 49 -6.82 -5.21 -12.88
C GLN A 49 -6.87 -4.22 -14.06
N ALA A 50 -5.82 -3.44 -14.28
CA ALA A 50 -5.74 -2.55 -15.44
C ALA A 50 -5.68 -3.33 -16.75
N ARG A 51 -4.87 -4.40 -16.81
CA ARG A 51 -4.71 -5.24 -18.00
C ARG A 51 -5.99 -5.99 -18.35
N SER A 52 -6.72 -6.52 -17.37
CA SER A 52 -8.00 -7.21 -17.61
C SER A 52 -9.05 -6.30 -18.24
N ARG A 53 -8.92 -4.98 -18.04
CA ARG A 53 -9.76 -3.93 -18.65
C ARG A 53 -9.16 -3.32 -19.92
N ASN A 54 -8.12 -3.93 -20.50
CA ASN A 54 -7.37 -3.39 -21.64
C ASN A 54 -6.79 -1.97 -21.43
N SER A 55 -6.60 -1.57 -20.17
CA SER A 55 -5.99 -0.28 -19.84
C SER A 55 -4.47 -0.39 -19.83
N LYS A 56 -3.81 0.60 -20.46
CA LYS A 56 -2.35 0.78 -20.38
C LYS A 56 -1.92 1.63 -19.17
N ARG A 57 -2.88 2.10 -18.37
CA ARG A 57 -2.64 2.98 -17.20
C ARG A 57 -3.31 2.41 -15.96
N ILE A 58 -2.57 2.38 -14.85
CA ILE A 58 -3.14 2.13 -13.52
C ILE A 58 -3.86 3.40 -13.07
N THR A 59 -5.05 3.23 -12.50
CA THR A 59 -5.89 4.32 -11.98
C THR A 59 -6.32 3.96 -10.56
N ALA A 60 -6.87 4.93 -9.82
CA ALA A 60 -7.38 4.69 -8.47
C ALA A 60 -8.44 3.59 -8.42
N SER A 61 -9.25 3.43 -9.47
CA SER A 61 -10.23 2.34 -9.55
C SER A 61 -9.58 0.96 -9.64
N HIS A 62 -8.48 0.81 -10.40
CA HIS A 62 -7.75 -0.45 -10.46
C HIS A 62 -7.11 -0.81 -9.11
N LEU A 63 -6.68 0.20 -8.34
CA LEU A 63 -6.22 0.00 -6.96
C LEU A 63 -7.37 -0.45 -6.06
N LYS A 64 -8.54 0.21 -6.11
CA LYS A 64 -9.74 -0.19 -5.36
C LYS A 64 -10.11 -1.64 -5.66
N GLN A 65 -10.13 -2.04 -6.93
CA GLN A 65 -10.42 -3.41 -7.34
C GLN A 65 -9.37 -4.42 -6.86
N ALA A 66 -8.09 -4.04 -6.88
CA ALA A 66 -7.03 -4.90 -6.38
C ALA A 66 -7.13 -5.13 -4.87
N VAL A 67 -7.49 -4.09 -4.11
CA VAL A 67 -7.73 -4.16 -2.67
C VAL A 67 -8.93 -5.05 -2.35
N MET A 68 -10.08 -4.82 -3.02
CA MET A 68 -11.30 -5.60 -2.78
C MET A 68 -11.20 -7.07 -3.23
N ALA A 69 -10.23 -7.41 -4.08
CA ALA A 69 -10.04 -8.77 -4.58
C ALA A 69 -9.06 -9.62 -3.75
N ASP A 70 -8.38 -9.03 -2.76
CA ASP A 70 -7.33 -9.69 -1.99
C ASP A 70 -7.49 -9.37 -0.50
N GLU A 71 -7.90 -10.37 0.29
CA GLU A 71 -8.14 -10.21 1.73
C GLU A 71 -6.90 -9.70 2.49
N GLN A 72 -5.69 -9.92 1.97
CA GLN A 72 -4.46 -9.40 2.59
C GLN A 72 -4.39 -7.86 2.55
N PHE A 73 -5.25 -7.20 1.78
CA PHE A 73 -5.33 -5.75 1.65
C PHE A 73 -6.55 -5.14 2.34
N ASP A 74 -7.30 -5.90 3.15
CA ASP A 74 -8.49 -5.44 3.88
C ASP A 74 -8.28 -4.12 4.66
N PHE A 75 -7.10 -3.92 5.24
CA PHE A 75 -6.69 -2.73 5.97
C PHE A 75 -6.68 -1.44 5.13
N LEU A 76 -6.83 -1.54 3.81
CA LEU A 76 -6.92 -0.42 2.87
C LEU A 76 -8.36 -0.10 2.46
N GLU A 77 -9.36 -0.91 2.84
CA GLU A 77 -10.75 -0.74 2.39
C GLU A 77 -11.31 0.64 2.75
N ASP A 78 -11.12 1.08 4.00
CA ASP A 78 -11.58 2.41 4.46
C ASP A 78 -10.93 3.57 3.68
N ILE A 79 -9.67 3.39 3.27
CA ILE A 79 -8.95 4.38 2.47
C ILE A 79 -9.52 4.38 1.04
N MET A 80 -9.79 3.19 0.49
CA MET A 80 -10.31 3.00 -0.86
C MET A 80 -11.81 3.32 -1.00
N ALA A 81 -12.57 3.32 0.10
CA ALA A 81 -13.99 3.70 0.11
C ALA A 81 -14.21 5.14 -0.41
N LYS A 82 -13.19 6.01 -0.27
CA LYS A 82 -13.20 7.39 -0.77
C LYS A 82 -13.04 7.49 -2.29
N VAL A 83 -12.57 6.42 -2.95
CA VAL A 83 -12.43 6.36 -4.40
C VAL A 83 -13.79 6.01 -5.01
N PRO A 84 -14.34 6.83 -5.92
CA PRO A 84 -15.59 6.53 -6.59
C PRO A 84 -15.51 5.19 -7.31
N ASP A 85 -16.59 4.42 -7.23
CA ASP A 85 -16.73 3.26 -8.10
C ASP A 85 -16.78 3.72 -9.55
N VAL A 86 -16.17 2.95 -10.44
CA VAL A 86 -16.31 3.19 -11.87
C VAL A 86 -17.74 2.82 -12.22
N SER A 87 -18.57 3.84 -12.44
CA SER A 87 -19.86 3.66 -13.07
C SER A 87 -19.63 3.01 -14.43
N LEU A 88 -20.11 1.78 -14.59
CA LEU A 88 -20.20 1.15 -15.89
C LEU A 88 -21.10 2.03 -16.77
N PRO A 89 -20.71 2.34 -18.02
CA PRO A 89 -21.65 2.86 -18.99
C PRO A 89 -22.73 1.82 -19.33
#